data_AF-A0A352NB65-F1
#
_entry.id   AF-A0A352NB65-F1
#
_cell.length_a   1.000
_cell.length_b   1.000
_cell.length_c   1.000
_cell.angle_alpha   90.00
_cell.angle_beta   90.00
_cell.angle_gamma   90.00
#
_symmetry.space_group_name_H-M   'P 1'
#
loop_
_entity.id
_entity.type
_entity.pdbx_description
1 polymer ?
#
loop_
_entity_poly.entity_id
_entity_poly.type
_entity_poly.pdbx_seq_one_letter_code
_entity_poly.pdbx_strand_id
1 'polypeptide(L)'
;MIFLEFVRDLFSEPAFLIGMVAFVGLLALRAPAHKVMTGTLGPILGYLMLAAGADVIVGAMDPLSKMIEKGFNITGVIPNNEAVVATAQDILGVETMSILIVGLVVNLLIARITRYKYIFLTGHHSFFMACLLSAVLGALGFKGAMLVATGGFFLGAWSSISPAIGQRYTLKVTDGDDIAMGHFGSVGYYISAWIGGLVGKGSKSTEDIQVSEKFGFLRNTTISTALIMIIFYLVSAIAA
;
A
#
# COMPACT_ATOMS: atom_id res chain seq x y z
N MET A 1 -35.15 -13.35 -0.81
CA MET A 1 -33.79 -13.85 -0.59
C MET A 1 -32.84 -13.33 -1.67
N ILE A 2 -33.17 -13.47 -2.96
CA ILE A 2 -32.37 -12.94 -4.09
C ILE A 2 -31.94 -11.46 -3.97
N PHE A 3 -32.82 -10.55 -3.55
CA PHE A 3 -32.44 -9.14 -3.39
C PHE A 3 -31.44 -8.90 -2.25
N LEU A 4 -31.59 -9.60 -1.13
CA LEU A 4 -30.67 -9.49 0.00
C LEU A 4 -29.30 -10.12 -0.31
N GLU A 5 -29.29 -11.21 -1.09
CA GLU A 5 -28.07 -11.82 -1.62
C GLU A 5 -27.37 -10.88 -2.59
N PHE A 6 -28.10 -10.29 -3.55
CA PHE A 6 -27.54 -9.28 -4.46
C PHE A 6 -26.92 -8.10 -3.72
N VAL A 7 -27.62 -7.55 -2.72
CA VAL A 7 -27.07 -6.45 -1.91
C VAL A 7 -25.84 -6.92 -1.14
N ARG A 8 -25.87 -8.10 -0.52
CA ARG A 8 -24.72 -8.65 0.19
C ARG A 8 -23.51 -8.82 -0.74
N ASP A 9 -23.71 -9.37 -1.93
CA ASP A 9 -22.64 -9.61 -2.91
C ASP A 9 -22.05 -8.29 -3.41
N LEU A 10 -22.91 -7.30 -3.69
CA LEU A 10 -22.48 -5.96 -4.08
C LEU A 10 -21.63 -5.27 -2.99
N PHE A 11 -22.02 -5.40 -1.72
CA PHE A 11 -21.25 -4.89 -0.59
C PHE A 11 -20.05 -5.76 -0.21
N SER A 12 -19.93 -6.97 -0.78
CA SER A 12 -18.76 -7.84 -0.59
C SER A 12 -17.66 -7.57 -1.62
N GLU A 13 -17.99 -6.85 -2.70
CA GLU A 13 -17.05 -6.49 -3.76
C GLU A 13 -16.13 -5.33 -3.33
N PRO A 14 -14.81 -5.55 -3.17
CA PRO A 14 -13.92 -4.52 -2.64
C PRO A 14 -13.82 -3.28 -3.53
N ALA A 15 -13.88 -3.47 -4.87
CA ALA A 15 -13.90 -2.37 -5.83
C ALA A 15 -15.07 -1.40 -5.55
N PHE A 16 -16.25 -1.97 -5.31
CA PHE A 16 -17.47 -1.22 -5.06
C PHE A 16 -17.39 -0.44 -3.74
N LEU A 17 -16.85 -1.04 -2.68
CA LEU A 17 -16.67 -0.39 -1.39
C LEU A 17 -15.75 0.84 -1.48
N ILE A 18 -14.63 0.75 -2.22
CA ILE A 18 -13.73 1.89 -2.47
C ILE A 18 -14.46 3.02 -3.21
N GLY A 19 -15.22 2.69 -4.26
CA GLY A 19 -16.01 3.66 -5.01
C GLY A 19 -17.04 4.36 -4.14
N MET A 20 -17.75 3.62 -3.30
CA MET A 20 -18.77 4.15 -2.38
C MET A 20 -18.20 5.15 -1.39
N VAL A 21 -16.99 4.90 -0.86
CA VAL A 21 -16.32 5.85 0.04
C VAL A 21 -16.02 7.17 -0.67
N ALA A 22 -15.49 7.08 -1.89
CA ALA A 22 -15.21 8.27 -2.70
C ALA A 22 -16.51 9.02 -3.05
N PHE A 23 -17.57 8.29 -3.43
CA PHE A 23 -18.89 8.84 -3.71
C PHE A 23 -19.44 9.63 -2.52
N VAL A 24 -19.48 9.03 -1.33
CA VAL A 24 -19.97 9.67 -0.10
C VAL A 24 -19.12 10.89 0.25
N GLY A 25 -17.79 10.81 0.14
CA GLY A 25 -16.90 11.94 0.37
C GLY A 25 -17.18 13.10 -0.58
N LEU A 26 -17.35 12.83 -1.88
CA LEU A 26 -17.63 13.85 -2.88
C LEU A 26 -19.01 14.48 -2.72
N LEU A 27 -20.02 13.69 -2.31
CA LEU A 27 -21.33 14.22 -1.94
C LEU A 27 -21.27 15.11 -0.71
N ALA A 28 -20.52 14.72 0.33
CA ALA A 28 -20.32 15.52 1.53
C ALA A 28 -19.63 16.85 1.23
N LEU A 29 -18.70 16.86 0.26
CA LEU A 29 -18.05 18.06 -0.27
C LEU A 29 -18.95 18.89 -1.22
N ARG A 30 -20.18 18.44 -1.50
CA ARG A 30 -21.11 19.04 -2.48
C ARG A 30 -20.45 19.26 -3.85
N ALA A 31 -19.63 18.30 -4.27
CA ALA A 31 -18.97 18.35 -5.56
C ALA A 31 -20.00 18.32 -6.71
N PRO A 32 -19.71 18.96 -7.86
CA PRO A 32 -20.59 18.90 -9.03
C PRO A 32 -20.72 17.46 -9.54
N ALA A 33 -21.89 17.12 -10.12
CA ALA A 33 -22.25 15.74 -10.48
C ALA A 33 -21.19 15.02 -11.34
N HIS A 34 -20.56 15.72 -12.29
CA HIS A 34 -19.49 15.13 -13.11
C HIS A 34 -18.29 14.69 -12.27
N LYS A 35 -17.88 15.47 -11.25
CA LYS A 35 -16.79 15.10 -10.34
C LYS A 35 -17.18 13.95 -9.43
N VAL A 36 -18.43 13.91 -8.96
CA VAL A 36 -18.95 12.78 -8.17
C VAL A 36 -18.86 11.50 -9.00
N MET A 37 -19.32 11.53 -10.26
CA MET A 37 -19.27 10.37 -11.15
C MET A 37 -17.82 9.92 -11.44
N THR A 38 -16.95 10.81 -11.92
CA THR A 38 -15.57 10.45 -12.26
C THR A 38 -14.75 10.07 -11.04
N GLY A 39 -14.94 10.75 -9.91
CA GLY A 39 -14.24 10.48 -8.66
C GLY A 39 -14.72 9.20 -7.94
N THR A 40 -15.90 8.69 -8.29
CA THR A 40 -16.41 7.38 -7.82
C THR A 40 -15.91 6.25 -8.71
N LEU A 41 -16.02 6.41 -10.03
CA LEU A 41 -15.61 5.38 -11.00
C LEU A 41 -14.09 5.22 -11.11
N GLY A 42 -13.32 6.31 -10.96
CA GLY A 42 -11.87 6.27 -11.04
C GLY A 42 -11.23 5.28 -10.07
N PRO A 43 -11.54 5.34 -8.76
CA PRO A 43 -11.07 4.36 -7.78
C PRO A 43 -11.51 2.92 -8.07
N ILE A 44 -12.75 2.70 -8.53
CA ILE A 44 -13.25 1.37 -8.93
C ILE A 44 -12.39 0.81 -10.07
N LEU A 45 -12.22 1.57 -11.15
CA LEU A 45 -11.42 1.16 -12.30
C LEU A 45 -9.95 0.97 -11.93
N GLY A 46 -9.40 1.85 -11.09
CA GLY A 46 -8.04 1.71 -10.58
C GLY A 46 -7.83 0.42 -9.78
N TYR A 47 -8.80 0.03 -8.96
CA TYR A 47 -8.77 -1.24 -8.25
C TYR A 47 -8.83 -2.44 -9.21
N LEU A 48 -9.73 -2.43 -10.20
CA LEU A 48 -9.84 -3.52 -11.17
C LEU A 48 -8.55 -3.69 -11.98
N MET A 49 -7.91 -2.58 -12.36
CA MET A 49 -6.60 -2.62 -13.03
C MET A 49 -5.50 -3.17 -12.11
N LEU A 50 -5.52 -2.83 -10.82
CA LEU A 50 -4.58 -3.36 -9.83
C LEU A 50 -4.75 -4.87 -9.68
N ALA A 51 -5.98 -5.36 -9.53
CA ALA A 51 -6.28 -6.78 -9.42
C ALA A 51 -5.80 -7.55 -10.66
N ALA A 52 -6.13 -7.06 -11.86
CA ALA A 52 -5.66 -7.67 -13.11
C ALA A 52 -4.13 -7.68 -13.23
N GLY A 53 -3.45 -6.62 -12.78
CA GLY A 53 -1.99 -6.56 -12.75
C GLY A 53 -1.39 -7.54 -11.74
N ALA A 54 -2.02 -7.71 -10.58
CA ALA A 54 -1.59 -8.66 -9.56
C ALA A 54 -1.65 -10.10 -10.08
N ASP A 55 -2.70 -10.49 -10.81
CA ASP A 55 -2.81 -11.83 -11.40
C ASP A 55 -1.66 -12.13 -12.38
N VAL A 56 -1.27 -11.14 -13.20
CA VAL A 56 -0.13 -11.27 -14.11
C VAL A 56 1.17 -11.47 -13.33
N ILE A 57 1.36 -10.72 -12.25
CA ILE A 57 2.56 -10.83 -11.40
C ILE A 57 2.59 -12.17 -10.67
N VAL A 58 1.48 -12.60 -10.05
CA VAL A 58 1.35 -13.89 -9.36
C VAL A 58 1.63 -15.03 -10.34
N GLY A 59 1.05 -14.99 -11.54
CA GLY A 59 1.27 -15.99 -12.58
C GLY A 59 2.73 -16.05 -13.05
N ALA A 60 3.42 -14.92 -13.11
CA ALA A 60 4.86 -14.91 -13.40
C ALA A 60 5.67 -15.46 -12.21
N MET A 61 5.34 -15.08 -10.98
CA MET A 61 6.12 -15.43 -9.78
C MET A 61 5.99 -16.88 -9.33
N ASP A 62 4.86 -17.56 -9.59
CA ASP A 62 4.64 -18.95 -9.15
C ASP A 62 5.75 -19.94 -9.65
N PRO A 63 6.16 -19.93 -10.93
CA PRO A 63 7.32 -20.70 -11.39
C PRO A 63 8.61 -20.38 -10.64
N LEU A 64 8.89 -19.09 -10.40
CA LEU A 64 10.10 -18.67 -9.68
C LEU A 64 10.08 -19.18 -8.24
N SER A 65 8.92 -19.11 -7.58
CA SER A 65 8.74 -19.58 -6.20
C SER A 65 9.10 -21.06 -6.11
N LYS A 66 8.53 -21.89 -6.99
CA LYS A 66 8.79 -23.34 -7.04
C LYS A 66 10.25 -23.67 -7.31
N MET A 67 10.92 -22.89 -8.17
CA MET A 67 12.35 -23.07 -8.44
C MET A 67 13.20 -22.74 -7.21
N ILE A 68 12.90 -21.64 -6.52
CA ILE A 68 13.60 -21.27 -5.28
C ILE A 68 13.39 -22.33 -4.20
N GLU A 69 12.15 -22.78 -4.01
CA GLU A 69 11.84 -23.80 -3.00
C GLU A 69 12.61 -25.09 -3.27
N LYS A 70 12.63 -25.55 -4.52
CA LYS A 70 13.36 -26.77 -4.91
C LYS A 70 14.87 -26.60 -4.81
N GLY A 71 15.42 -25.50 -5.33
CA GLY A 71 16.87 -25.31 -5.44
C GLY A 71 17.58 -24.90 -4.16
N PHE A 72 16.88 -24.21 -3.27
CA PHE A 72 17.45 -23.77 -1.99
C PHE A 72 16.87 -24.51 -0.78
N ASN A 73 15.91 -25.42 -0.99
CA ASN A 73 15.22 -26.16 0.06
C ASN A 73 14.60 -25.23 1.12
N ILE A 74 14.06 -24.10 0.65
CA ILE A 74 13.37 -23.09 1.46
C ILE A 74 11.86 -23.29 1.25
N THR A 75 11.07 -23.07 2.30
CA THR A 75 9.61 -22.94 2.17
C THR A 75 9.27 -21.48 2.37
N GLY A 76 8.55 -20.87 1.45
CA GLY A 76 8.28 -19.44 1.56
C GLY A 76 7.50 -18.85 0.40
N VAL A 77 6.99 -17.64 0.62
CA VAL A 77 6.33 -16.84 -0.40
C VAL A 77 7.29 -15.78 -0.91
N ILE A 78 7.21 -15.48 -2.21
CA ILE A 78 7.96 -14.35 -2.75
C ILE A 78 7.36 -13.05 -2.20
N PRO A 79 8.14 -12.19 -1.51
CA PRO A 79 7.61 -10.99 -0.89
C PRO A 79 7.25 -9.95 -1.96
N ASN A 80 5.99 -9.96 -2.36
CA ASN A 80 5.40 -8.99 -3.28
C ASN A 80 4.05 -8.51 -2.70
N ASN A 81 3.95 -7.22 -2.39
CA ASN A 81 2.79 -6.67 -1.70
C ASN A 81 1.53 -6.77 -2.56
N GLU A 82 1.66 -6.50 -3.85
CA GLU A 82 0.56 -6.50 -4.80
C GLU A 82 -0.05 -7.91 -4.93
N ALA A 83 0.80 -8.93 -5.11
CA ALA A 83 0.41 -10.33 -5.21
C ALA A 83 -0.22 -10.87 -3.91
N VAL A 84 0.40 -10.59 -2.76
CA VAL A 84 -0.07 -11.10 -1.47
C VAL A 84 -1.38 -10.42 -1.07
N VAL A 85 -1.48 -9.10 -1.22
CA VAL A 85 -2.71 -8.37 -0.86
C VAL A 85 -3.85 -8.73 -1.80
N ALA A 86 -3.59 -8.85 -3.12
CA ALA A 86 -4.62 -9.26 -4.08
C ALA A 86 -5.21 -10.63 -3.70
N THR A 87 -4.36 -11.64 -3.50
CA THR A 87 -4.81 -12.98 -3.08
C THR A 87 -5.53 -12.96 -1.73
N ALA A 88 -5.05 -12.15 -0.77
CA ALA A 88 -5.67 -12.08 0.55
C ALA A 88 -7.05 -11.39 0.53
N GLN A 89 -7.32 -10.50 -0.44
CA GLN A 89 -8.63 -9.85 -0.57
C GLN A 89 -9.75 -10.83 -0.90
N ASP A 90 -9.49 -11.88 -1.67
CA ASP A 90 -10.51 -12.86 -2.02
C ASP A 90 -11.16 -13.49 -0.78
N ILE A 91 -10.42 -13.51 0.33
CA ILE A 91 -10.84 -14.08 1.62
C ILE A 91 -11.23 -12.99 2.61
N LEU A 92 -10.49 -11.86 2.65
CA LEU A 92 -10.55 -10.85 3.71
C LEU A 92 -11.04 -9.48 3.22
N GLY A 93 -11.67 -9.41 2.04
CA GLY A 93 -11.99 -8.16 1.37
C GLY A 93 -12.94 -7.26 2.16
N VAL A 94 -13.98 -7.85 2.74
CA VAL A 94 -14.97 -7.12 3.55
C VAL A 94 -14.31 -6.52 4.80
N GLU A 95 -13.55 -7.32 5.54
CA GLU A 95 -12.82 -6.87 6.73
C GLU A 95 -11.79 -5.81 6.38
N THR A 96 -11.06 -5.99 5.29
CA THR A 96 -10.05 -5.04 4.80
C THR A 96 -10.68 -3.68 4.52
N MET A 97 -11.75 -3.65 3.72
CA MET A 97 -12.40 -2.40 3.36
C MET A 97 -13.08 -1.74 4.55
N SER A 98 -13.65 -2.54 5.46
CA SER A 98 -14.21 -2.04 6.70
C SER A 98 -13.14 -1.40 7.59
N ILE A 99 -11.97 -2.04 7.75
CA ILE A 99 -10.82 -1.47 8.46
C ILE A 99 -10.35 -0.18 7.78
N LEU A 100 -10.26 -0.15 6.45
CA LEU A 100 -9.83 1.03 5.70
C LEU A 100 -10.75 2.23 5.96
N ILE A 101 -12.08 2.01 5.92
CA ILE A 101 -13.08 3.05 6.18
C ILE A 101 -12.98 3.56 7.61
N VAL A 102 -13.01 2.64 8.59
CA VAL A 102 -12.91 3.01 10.01
C VAL A 102 -11.58 3.70 10.29
N GLY A 103 -10.48 3.23 9.68
CA GLY A 103 -9.16 3.84 9.81
C GLY A 103 -9.10 5.25 9.25
N LEU A 104 -9.72 5.52 8.11
CA LEU A 104 -9.83 6.89 7.59
C LEU A 104 -10.62 7.80 8.55
N VAL A 105 -11.76 7.32 9.07
CA VAL A 105 -12.56 8.08 10.05
C VAL A 105 -11.74 8.36 11.31
N VAL A 106 -11.05 7.35 11.85
CA VAL A 106 -10.17 7.52 13.01
C VAL A 106 -9.02 8.49 12.72
N ASN A 107 -8.39 8.42 11.54
CA ASN A 107 -7.35 9.37 11.14
C ASN A 107 -7.88 10.81 11.14
N LEU A 108 -9.06 11.05 10.57
CA LEU A 108 -9.70 12.37 10.58
C LEU A 108 -10.04 12.85 11.99
N LEU A 109 -10.56 11.96 12.86
CA LEU A 109 -10.87 12.30 14.25
C LEU A 109 -9.61 12.65 15.05
N ILE A 110 -8.55 11.86 14.91
CA ILE A 110 -7.26 12.13 15.57
C ILE A 110 -6.67 13.44 15.06
N ALA A 111 -6.70 13.68 13.75
CA ALA A 111 -6.27 14.95 13.16
C ALA A 111 -7.11 16.14 13.64
N ARG A 112 -8.40 15.94 13.87
CA ARG A 112 -9.27 17.01 14.38
C ARG A 112 -8.94 17.35 15.84
N ILE A 113 -8.85 16.33 16.70
CA ILE A 113 -8.82 16.49 18.16
C ILE A 113 -7.40 16.68 18.71
N THR A 114 -6.41 15.98 18.13
CA THR A 114 -5.03 15.98 18.65
C THR A 114 -4.13 16.97 17.93
N ARG A 115 -2.87 17.10 18.37
CA ARG A 115 -1.84 17.89 17.66
C ARG A 115 -1.35 17.25 16.35
N TYR A 116 -1.66 15.98 16.10
CA TYR A 116 -1.19 15.26 14.91
C TYR A 116 -2.11 15.52 13.73
N LYS A 117 -1.86 16.59 12.97
CA LYS A 117 -2.77 17.08 11.91
C LYS A 117 -2.65 16.36 10.55
N TYR A 118 -1.90 15.27 10.47
CA TYR A 118 -1.61 14.59 9.21
C TYR A 118 -2.78 13.71 8.77
N ILE A 119 -3.14 13.84 7.48
CA ILE A 119 -4.16 13.00 6.83
C ILE A 119 -3.45 12.14 5.80
N PHE A 120 -3.58 10.83 5.92
CA PHE A 120 -2.87 9.87 5.09
C PHE A 120 -3.67 9.58 3.82
N LEU A 121 -3.36 10.31 2.75
CA LEU A 121 -4.12 10.29 1.50
C LEU A 121 -3.69 9.21 0.50
N THR A 122 -2.66 8.42 0.82
CA THR A 122 -2.18 7.32 -0.01
C THR A 122 -3.05 6.07 0.16
N GLY A 123 -4.23 6.10 -0.47
CA GLY A 123 -5.28 5.08 -0.32
C GLY A 123 -4.84 3.64 -0.60
N HIS A 124 -4.05 3.40 -1.66
CA HIS A 124 -3.59 2.06 -2.00
C HIS A 124 -2.66 1.46 -0.92
N HIS A 125 -1.81 2.28 -0.30
CA HIS A 125 -1.00 1.84 0.84
C HIS A 125 -1.86 1.58 2.07
N SER A 126 -2.83 2.46 2.37
CA SER A 126 -3.74 2.26 3.50
C SER A 126 -4.55 0.98 3.33
N PHE A 127 -4.92 0.66 2.10
CA PHE A 127 -5.56 -0.57 1.72
C PHE A 127 -4.68 -1.80 1.97
N PHE A 128 -3.40 -1.76 1.57
CA PHE A 128 -2.44 -2.84 1.86
C PHE A 128 -2.28 -3.06 3.37
N MET A 129 -2.15 -1.97 4.14
CA MET A 129 -2.04 -2.06 5.60
C MET A 129 -3.34 -2.56 6.24
N ALA A 130 -4.51 -2.15 5.75
CA ALA A 130 -5.79 -2.66 6.20
C ALA A 130 -5.92 -4.18 5.98
N CYS A 131 -5.44 -4.68 4.84
CA CYS A 131 -5.42 -6.11 4.53
C CYS A 131 -4.50 -6.87 5.48
N LEU A 132 -3.28 -6.35 5.70
CA LEU A 132 -2.34 -6.93 6.66
C LEU A 132 -2.93 -6.99 8.07
N LEU A 133 -3.55 -5.89 8.53
CA LEU A 133 -4.20 -5.84 9.84
C LEU A 133 -5.37 -6.82 9.94
N SER A 134 -6.17 -6.96 8.88
CA SER A 134 -7.24 -7.95 8.79
C SER A 134 -6.69 -9.37 8.97
N ALA A 135 -5.64 -9.72 8.21
CA ALA A 135 -5.03 -11.05 8.26
C ALA A 135 -4.42 -11.35 9.64
N VAL A 136 -3.65 -10.41 10.20
CA VAL A 136 -2.97 -10.60 11.50
C VAL A 136 -3.98 -10.68 12.64
N LEU A 137 -4.96 -9.76 12.70
CA LEU A 137 -5.99 -9.80 13.74
C LEU A 137 -6.88 -11.03 13.60
N GLY A 138 -7.23 -11.43 12.37
CA GLY A 138 -7.96 -12.66 12.09
C GLY A 138 -7.21 -13.90 12.57
N ALA A 139 -5.90 -13.98 12.32
CA ALA A 139 -5.04 -15.05 12.81
C ALA A 139 -4.95 -15.08 14.35
N LEU A 140 -5.05 -13.92 15.01
CA LEU A 140 -5.17 -13.81 16.47
C LEU A 140 -6.57 -14.16 17.00
N GLY A 141 -7.53 -14.50 16.13
CA GLY A 141 -8.89 -14.93 16.49
C GLY A 141 -9.91 -13.80 16.59
N PHE A 142 -9.56 -12.56 16.25
CA PHE A 142 -10.50 -11.44 16.23
C PHE A 142 -11.50 -11.63 15.07
N LYS A 143 -12.77 -11.25 15.28
CA LYS A 143 -13.83 -11.37 14.28
C LYS A 143 -14.77 -10.18 14.28
N GLY A 144 -15.42 -9.95 13.14
CA GLY A 144 -16.51 -8.97 12.99
C GLY A 144 -16.14 -7.57 13.48
N ALA A 145 -17.04 -6.96 14.26
CA ALA A 145 -16.89 -5.59 14.72
C ALA A 145 -15.62 -5.34 15.54
N MET A 146 -15.17 -6.32 16.33
CA MET A 146 -13.96 -6.16 17.15
C MET A 146 -12.69 -6.12 16.29
N LEU A 147 -12.62 -6.96 15.25
CA LEU A 147 -11.53 -6.93 14.26
C LEU A 147 -11.49 -5.57 13.55
N VAL A 148 -12.64 -5.11 13.06
CA VAL A 148 -12.76 -3.86 12.31
C VAL A 148 -12.43 -2.65 13.18
N ALA A 149 -12.95 -2.58 14.40
CA ALA A 149 -12.69 -1.47 15.31
C ALA A 149 -11.21 -1.41 15.72
N THR A 150 -10.61 -2.55 16.03
CA THR A 150 -9.20 -2.63 16.44
C THR A 150 -8.27 -2.29 15.27
N GLY A 151 -8.46 -2.94 14.12
CA GLY A 151 -7.68 -2.68 12.92
C GLY A 151 -7.83 -1.25 12.42
N GLY A 152 -9.06 -0.73 12.37
CA GLY A 152 -9.33 0.66 12.00
C GLY A 152 -8.68 1.66 12.95
N PHE A 153 -8.74 1.41 14.27
CA PHE A 153 -8.05 2.26 15.23
C PHE A 153 -6.55 2.29 15.00
N PHE A 154 -5.90 1.13 14.84
CA PHE A 154 -4.46 1.05 14.58
C PHE A 154 -4.07 1.73 13.28
N LEU A 155 -4.80 1.47 12.20
CA LEU A 155 -4.58 2.10 10.90
C LEU A 155 -4.68 3.62 11.01
N GLY A 156 -5.79 4.14 11.54
CA GLY A 156 -6.02 5.58 11.61
C GLY A 156 -5.07 6.33 12.57
N ALA A 157 -4.76 5.71 13.71
CA ALA A 157 -3.79 6.26 14.65
C ALA A 157 -2.39 6.31 14.04
N TRP A 158 -1.93 5.22 13.44
CA TRP A 158 -0.63 5.18 12.81
C TRP A 158 -0.53 6.12 11.61
N SER A 159 -1.58 6.21 10.78
CA SER A 159 -1.68 7.17 9.68
C SER A 159 -1.57 8.63 10.12
N SER A 160 -2.05 8.97 11.32
CA SER A 160 -1.94 10.33 11.88
C SER A 160 -0.56 10.60 12.50
N ILE A 161 0.01 9.61 13.17
CA ILE A 161 1.21 9.77 14.02
C ILE A 161 2.50 9.57 13.20
N SER A 162 2.55 8.58 12.33
CA SER A 162 3.78 8.19 11.63
C SER A 162 4.43 9.30 10.81
N PRO A 163 3.69 10.20 10.11
CA PRO A 163 4.33 11.28 9.38
C PRO A 163 5.01 12.27 10.35
N ALA A 164 4.46 12.46 11.55
CA ALA A 164 5.01 13.36 12.56
C ALA A 164 6.39 12.91 13.09
N ILE A 165 6.66 11.60 13.12
CA ILE A 165 7.90 11.03 13.70
C ILE A 165 9.14 11.54 12.98
N GLY A 166 9.09 11.59 11.65
CA GLY A 166 10.23 11.94 10.82
C GLY A 166 10.05 13.19 9.97
N GLN A 167 9.02 14.01 10.23
CA GLN A 167 8.71 15.19 9.44
C GLN A 167 9.91 16.12 9.25
N ARG A 168 10.77 16.27 10.27
CA ARG A 168 12.00 17.08 10.17
C ARG A 168 12.97 16.60 9.08
N TYR A 169 12.96 15.31 8.75
CA TYR A 169 13.77 14.75 7.68
C TYR A 169 13.11 14.96 6.34
N THR A 170 11.79 14.78 6.25
CA THR A 170 11.00 15.10 5.05
C THR A 170 11.23 16.55 4.65
N LEU A 171 11.06 17.50 5.57
CA LEU A 171 11.25 18.94 5.32
C LEU A 171 12.65 19.30 4.82
N LYS A 172 13.69 18.54 5.19
CA LYS A 172 15.06 18.78 4.71
C LYS A 172 15.28 18.37 3.26
N VAL A 173 14.53 17.37 2.79
CA VAL A 173 14.66 16.85 1.42
C VAL A 173 13.66 17.56 0.49
N THR A 174 12.59 18.12 1.04
CA THR A 174 11.56 18.85 0.29
C THR A 174 11.73 20.36 0.34
N ASP A 175 12.89 20.87 0.77
CA ASP A 175 13.17 22.31 0.92
C ASP A 175 12.09 23.09 1.69
N GLY A 176 11.51 22.45 2.71
CA GLY A 176 10.50 23.06 3.59
C GLY A 176 9.06 23.01 3.07
N ASP A 177 8.77 22.27 2.00
CA ASP A 177 7.39 22.10 1.49
C ASP A 177 6.45 21.48 2.53
N ASP A 178 5.16 21.85 2.52
CA ASP A 178 4.15 21.52 3.54
C ASP A 178 3.65 20.06 3.48
N ILE A 179 4.43 19.17 2.86
CA ILE A 179 4.10 17.76 2.68
C ILE A 179 4.74 16.86 3.74
N ALA A 180 4.08 15.73 4.02
CA ALA A 180 4.53 14.75 4.99
C ALA A 180 4.60 13.36 4.37
N MET A 181 5.49 12.50 4.87
CA MET A 181 5.68 11.17 4.29
C MET A 181 4.57 10.21 4.73
N GLY A 182 3.56 10.07 3.87
CA GLY A 182 2.46 9.09 4.01
C GLY A 182 2.82 7.71 3.46
N HIS A 183 3.76 7.00 4.10
CA HIS A 183 4.12 5.63 3.74
C HIS A 183 4.37 4.77 4.99
N PHE A 184 3.87 3.53 5.00
CA PHE A 184 3.98 2.65 6.18
C PHE A 184 5.40 2.16 6.46
N GLY A 185 6.27 2.17 5.44
CA GLY A 185 7.72 1.93 5.58
C GLY A 185 8.54 3.15 6.01
N SER A 186 7.91 4.29 6.32
CA SER A 186 8.59 5.57 6.60
C SER A 186 9.60 5.52 7.74
N VAL A 187 9.38 4.68 8.74
CA VAL A 187 10.34 4.47 9.85
C VAL A 187 11.70 4.05 9.32
N GLY A 188 11.75 3.18 8.31
CA GLY A 188 13.00 2.79 7.66
C GLY A 188 13.72 3.98 7.02
N TYR A 189 12.99 4.85 6.32
CA TYR A 189 13.54 6.07 5.73
C TYR A 189 14.12 7.00 6.79
N TYR A 190 13.43 7.15 7.91
CA TYR A 190 13.88 8.01 9.00
C TYR A 190 15.10 7.47 9.73
N ILE A 191 15.20 6.14 9.89
CA ILE A 191 16.41 5.48 10.39
C ILE A 191 17.56 5.73 9.42
N SER A 192 17.36 5.54 8.11
CA SER A 192 18.38 5.83 7.10
C SER A 192 18.82 7.29 7.13
N ALA A 193 17.89 8.24 7.25
CA ALA A 193 18.19 9.66 7.35
C ALA A 193 18.96 10.00 8.64
N TRP A 194 18.63 9.34 9.76
CA TRP A 194 19.37 9.49 11.02
C TRP A 194 20.80 8.97 10.90
N ILE A 195 20.99 7.76 10.37
CA ILE A 195 22.31 7.17 10.11
C ILE A 195 23.12 8.07 9.16
N GLY A 196 22.51 8.52 8.06
CA GLY A 196 23.14 9.44 7.11
C GLY A 196 23.61 10.74 7.76
N GLY A 197 22.86 11.26 8.75
CA GLY A 197 23.28 12.41 9.55
C GLY A 197 24.51 12.16 10.45
N LEU A 198 24.76 10.90 10.82
CA LEU A 198 25.92 10.51 11.63
C LEU A 198 27.16 10.27 10.76
N VAL A 199 27.01 9.59 9.62
CA VAL A 199 28.15 9.11 8.81
C VAL A 199 28.39 9.91 7.52
N GLY A 200 27.43 10.70 7.06
CA GLY A 200 27.45 11.38 5.75
C GLY A 200 28.07 12.78 5.75
N LYS A 201 28.74 13.23 6.83
CA LYS A 201 29.36 14.56 6.82
C LYS A 201 30.42 14.67 5.72
N GLY A 202 30.21 15.59 4.78
CA GLY A 202 31.11 15.81 3.65
C GLY A 202 30.93 14.84 2.47
N SER A 203 29.93 13.96 2.50
CA SER A 203 29.61 13.10 1.35
C SER A 203 28.93 13.91 0.24
N LYS A 204 29.29 13.63 -1.02
CA LYS A 204 28.55 14.16 -2.18
C LYS A 204 27.13 13.60 -2.20
N SER A 205 26.17 14.39 -2.66
CA SER A 205 24.81 13.89 -2.85
C SER A 205 24.81 12.87 -3.98
N THR A 206 23.99 11.83 -3.86
CA THR A 206 23.73 10.92 -4.99
C THR A 206 23.01 11.65 -6.12
N GLU A 207 22.30 12.74 -5.83
CA GLU A 207 21.69 13.62 -6.83
C GLU A 207 22.73 14.30 -7.75
N ASP A 208 23.98 14.44 -7.29
CA ASP A 208 25.07 15.02 -8.07
C ASP A 208 25.74 14.00 -9.02
N ILE A 209 25.35 12.72 -8.94
CA ILE A 209 25.95 11.64 -9.74
C ILE A 209 25.41 11.72 -11.17
N GLN A 210 26.29 12.09 -12.10
CA GLN A 210 26.02 12.04 -13.54
C GLN A 210 26.17 10.61 -14.06
N VAL A 211 25.05 9.90 -14.23
CA VAL A 211 25.04 8.56 -14.83
C VAL A 211 25.31 8.68 -16.34
N SER A 212 26.30 7.93 -16.83
CA SER A 212 26.61 7.88 -18.27
C SER A 212 25.39 7.45 -19.08
N GLU A 213 25.20 8.06 -20.25
CA GLU A 213 24.11 7.76 -21.20
C GLU A 213 24.04 6.26 -21.57
N LYS A 214 25.18 5.56 -21.57
CA LYS A 214 25.25 4.10 -21.78
C LYS A 214 24.44 3.29 -20.77
N PHE A 215 24.30 3.77 -19.53
CA PHE A 215 23.52 3.15 -18.47
C PHE A 215 22.16 3.81 -18.28
N GLY A 216 21.78 4.75 -19.16
CA GLY A 216 20.52 5.47 -19.09
C GLY A 216 19.30 4.55 -19.12
N PHE A 217 19.39 3.38 -19.77
CA PHE A 217 18.33 2.38 -19.79
C PHE A 217 17.95 1.86 -18.40
N LEU A 218 18.87 1.87 -17.42
CA LEU A 218 18.59 1.45 -16.04
C LEU A 218 17.63 2.40 -15.30
N ARG A 219 17.42 3.62 -15.83
CA ARG A 219 16.41 4.55 -15.31
C ARG A 219 14.99 4.13 -15.70
N ASN A 220 14.84 3.26 -16.70
CA ASN A 220 13.54 2.69 -17.05
C ASN A 220 13.25 1.52 -16.10
N THR A 221 12.27 1.70 -15.23
CA THR A 221 11.88 0.72 -14.22
C THR A 221 11.46 -0.61 -14.84
N THR A 222 10.77 -0.61 -15.98
CA THR A 222 10.38 -1.84 -16.69
C THR A 222 11.60 -2.63 -17.17
N ILE A 223 12.57 -1.94 -17.78
CA ILE A 223 13.80 -2.60 -18.27
C ILE A 223 14.63 -3.13 -17.10
N SER A 224 14.83 -2.30 -16.07
CA SER A 224 15.59 -2.69 -14.88
C SER A 224 14.97 -3.88 -14.16
N THR A 225 13.65 -3.89 -13.96
CA THR A 225 12.94 -5.01 -13.36
C THR A 225 13.10 -6.27 -14.21
N ALA A 226 12.94 -6.18 -15.54
CA ALA A 226 13.11 -7.33 -16.42
C ALA A 226 14.51 -7.95 -16.31
N LEU A 227 15.56 -7.12 -16.31
CA LEU A 227 16.94 -7.58 -16.19
C LEU A 227 17.21 -8.27 -14.84
N ILE A 228 16.71 -7.69 -13.74
CA ILE A 228 16.87 -8.28 -12.41
C ILE A 228 16.10 -9.60 -12.29
N MET A 229 14.88 -9.66 -12.84
CA MET A 229 14.09 -10.89 -12.85
C MET A 229 14.82 -11.99 -13.63
N ILE A 230 15.41 -11.70 -14.79
CA ILE A 230 16.23 -12.67 -15.54
C ILE A 230 17.33 -13.27 -14.66
N ILE A 231 18.04 -12.43 -13.90
CA ILE A 231 19.08 -12.89 -12.98
C ILE A 231 18.49 -13.82 -11.93
N PHE A 232 17.37 -13.45 -11.29
CA PHE A 232 16.73 -14.31 -10.28
C PHE A 232 16.26 -15.65 -10.84
N TYR A 233 15.67 -15.68 -12.04
CA TYR A 233 15.28 -16.94 -12.68
C TYR A 233 16.49 -17.79 -13.01
N LEU A 234 17.56 -17.23 -13.57
CA LEU A 234 18.76 -17.98 -13.94
C LEU A 234 19.45 -18.56 -12.70
N VAL A 235 19.62 -17.77 -11.64
CA VAL A 235 20.23 -18.26 -10.39
C VAL A 235 19.38 -19.35 -9.77
N SER A 236 18.06 -19.18 -9.72
CA SER A 236 17.15 -20.18 -9.18
C SER A 236 17.13 -21.45 -10.04
N ALA A 237 17.23 -21.32 -11.37
CA ALA A 237 17.30 -22.45 -12.29
C ALA A 237 18.56 -23.29 -12.12
N ILE A 238 19.69 -22.64 -11.89
CA ILE A 238 20.97 -23.31 -11.66
C ILE A 238 20.97 -24.04 -10.31
N ALA A 239 20.29 -23.47 -9.31
CA ALA A 239 20.20 -24.08 -7.98
C ALA A 239 19.21 -25.26 -7.90
N ALA A 240 18.12 -25.23 -8.69
CA ALA A 240 17.00 -26.20 -8.67
C ALA A 240 17.23 -27.51 -9.41
#